data_AF-A0A9P7B3T6-F1
#
_entry.id   AF-A0A9P7B3T6-F1
#
_cell.length_a   1.000
_cell.length_b   1.000
_cell.length_c   1.000
_cell.angle_alpha   90.00
_cell.angle_beta   90.00
_cell.angle_gamma   90.00
#
_symmetry.space_group_name_H-M   'P 1'
#
loop_
_entity.id
_entity.type
_entity.pdbx_description
1 polymer ?
#
loop_
_entity_poly.entity_id
_entity_poly.type
_entity_poly.pdbx_seq_one_letter_code
_entity_poly.pdbx_strand_id
1 'polypeptide(L)'
;MNGYHMEGFSGYSVKYSPFYDNKLAIASGANFGLVGNGKLYILDINNQGKLEEYNSFITQDCLFDTAWNELHENQLVVAQGDGSLRLFDITQKDYPIAVFKEHEREVLSCNWNLVNKNTFISSSWDGTVKIWSPLRPNSLSTLIPNPMKVIEYIDRVDIPLSHQNAHSDMTQNRNCIYQSIFSPHDPNLILTCAGNSYITLFDMRQAATANNQQNFLSHGGLETLTCDFNKYRPNIIASGGVDNAIRIWDLRMIETTRGNLSATTTTRPKCVNEVSKAHELAVRKVVWSPHESTLLLSASYDMTCSVWRDLSFNGKVPTNRTNNTHIGKGCITRFGAHTEFVFGIDWSLWGKPGYIASTAWDGNAYIWKGY
;
A
#
# COMPACT_ATOMS: atom_id res chain seq x y z
N MET A 1 23.37 5.61 -14.06
CA MET A 1 22.15 5.24 -13.34
C MET A 1 22.41 5.51 -11.88
N ASN A 2 21.62 6.37 -11.25
CA ASN A 2 21.88 6.79 -9.87
C ASN A 2 21.16 5.82 -8.93
N GLY A 3 21.90 4.83 -8.44
CA GLY A 3 21.37 3.83 -7.53
C GLY A 3 22.24 3.65 -6.29
N TYR A 4 21.63 3.11 -5.24
CA TYR A 4 22.28 2.68 -4.01
C TYR A 4 22.07 1.18 -3.84
N HIS A 5 23.10 0.46 -3.40
CA HIS A 5 23.01 -0.98 -3.16
C HIS A 5 23.05 -1.26 -1.66
N MET A 6 22.03 -1.95 -1.16
CA MET A 6 21.87 -2.36 0.23
C MET A 6 22.39 -3.79 0.39
N GLU A 7 23.68 -3.93 0.71
CA GLU A 7 24.35 -5.23 0.72
C GLU A 7 23.67 -6.22 1.69
N GLY A 8 23.16 -7.33 1.14
CA GLY A 8 22.50 -8.39 1.91
C GLY A 8 21.06 -8.10 2.34
N PHE A 9 20.46 -6.98 1.91
CA PHE A 9 19.09 -6.59 2.25
C PHE A 9 18.23 -6.39 1.01
N SER A 10 16.98 -6.83 1.08
CA SER A 10 15.96 -6.64 0.05
C SER A 10 15.05 -5.48 0.43
N GLY A 11 14.82 -4.55 -0.50
CA GLY A 11 13.98 -3.37 -0.28
C GLY A 11 12.49 -3.70 -0.34
N TYR A 12 11.75 -3.27 0.68
CA TYR A 12 10.30 -3.49 0.81
C TYR A 12 9.48 -2.22 0.64
N SER A 13 10.00 -1.08 1.10
CA SER A 13 9.33 0.20 0.96
C SER A 13 10.34 1.32 0.85
N VAL A 14 10.02 2.32 0.04
CA VAL A 14 10.78 3.55 -0.11
C VAL A 14 9.83 4.73 0.04
N LYS A 15 10.25 5.77 0.76
CA LYS A 15 9.47 7.00 0.96
C LYS A 15 10.35 8.25 0.95
N TYR A 16 10.01 9.22 0.10
CA TYR A 16 10.61 10.56 0.15
C TYR A 16 10.20 11.27 1.45
N SER A 17 11.12 12.08 1.99
CA SER A 17 10.82 12.93 3.13
C SER A 17 9.82 14.02 2.73
N PRO A 18 8.77 14.26 3.55
CA PRO A 18 7.87 15.38 3.36
C PRO A 18 8.45 16.71 3.88
N PHE A 19 9.70 16.75 4.32
CA PHE A 19 10.37 17.96 4.82
C PHE A 19 11.66 18.28 4.06
N TYR A 20 12.44 17.26 3.70
CA TYR A 20 13.70 17.41 2.98
C TYR A 20 13.55 16.94 1.53
N ASP A 21 13.89 17.80 0.57
CA ASP A 21 13.74 17.53 -0.86
C ASP A 21 14.70 16.46 -1.40
N ASN A 22 15.81 16.26 -0.71
CA ASN A 22 16.88 15.36 -1.08
C ASN A 22 16.97 14.11 -0.21
N LYS A 23 16.00 13.84 0.68
CA LYS A 23 16.08 12.71 1.64
C LYS A 23 15.00 11.68 1.37
N LEU A 24 15.35 10.40 1.50
CA LEU A 24 14.41 9.28 1.45
C LEU A 24 14.77 8.19 2.47
N ALA A 25 13.76 7.44 2.89
CA ALA A 25 13.90 6.30 3.78
C ALA A 25 13.55 5.00 3.06
N ILE A 26 14.27 3.92 3.37
CA ILE A 26 14.02 2.59 2.83
C ILE A 26 13.89 1.58 3.97
N ALA A 27 12.76 0.88 4.02
CA ALA A 27 12.56 -0.30 4.85
C ALA A 27 13.03 -1.54 4.08
N SER A 28 13.86 -2.36 4.72
CA SER A 28 14.45 -3.56 4.10
C SER A 28 14.52 -4.74 5.07
N GLY A 29 14.68 -5.94 4.50
CA GLY A 29 14.84 -7.19 5.25
C GLY A 29 15.92 -8.08 4.64
N ALA A 30 16.70 -8.76 5.48
CA ALA A 30 17.66 -9.76 5.05
C ALA A 30 16.95 -10.98 4.44
N ASN A 31 17.67 -11.74 3.59
CA ASN A 31 17.17 -12.99 2.99
C ASN A 31 15.77 -12.83 2.35
N PHE A 32 15.61 -11.83 1.48
CA PHE A 32 14.33 -11.54 0.82
C PHE A 32 13.19 -11.19 1.79
N GLY A 33 13.51 -10.73 2.99
CA GLY A 33 12.54 -10.42 4.04
C GLY A 33 11.83 -11.64 4.64
N LEU A 34 12.36 -12.85 4.41
CA LEU A 34 11.78 -14.09 4.92
C LEU A 34 12.26 -14.42 6.33
N VAL A 35 13.52 -14.10 6.63
CA VAL A 35 14.13 -14.37 7.94
C VAL A 35 15.37 -13.51 8.17
N GLY A 36 15.55 -13.10 9.42
CA GLY A 36 16.73 -12.38 9.87
C GLY A 36 16.45 -10.91 10.10
N ASN A 37 17.51 -10.11 10.14
CA ASN A 37 17.43 -8.72 10.52
C ASN A 37 16.71 -7.87 9.46
N GLY A 38 15.99 -6.87 9.94
CA GLY A 38 15.58 -5.74 9.14
C GLY A 38 16.62 -4.63 9.22
N LYS A 39 16.61 -3.74 8.24
CA LYS A 39 17.41 -2.52 8.29
C LYS A 39 16.66 -1.36 7.66
N LEU A 40 16.58 -0.26 8.40
CA LEU A 40 16.08 1.01 7.94
C LEU A 40 17.27 1.80 7.39
N TYR A 41 17.22 2.21 6.14
CA TYR A 41 18.21 3.09 5.52
C TYR A 41 17.64 4.49 5.37
N ILE A 42 18.42 5.50 5.77
CA ILE A 42 18.14 6.92 5.51
C ILE A 42 19.18 7.37 4.48
N LEU A 43 18.71 7.70 3.27
CA LEU A 43 19.56 8.08 2.16
C LEU A 43 19.37 9.56 1.81
N ASP A 44 20.47 10.22 1.51
CA ASP A 44 20.51 11.56 0.92
C ASP A 44 20.86 11.49 -0.56
N ILE A 45 20.28 12.42 -1.32
CA ILE A 45 20.56 12.65 -2.73
C ILE A 45 21.56 13.81 -2.78
N ASN A 46 22.77 13.53 -3.22
CA ASN A 46 23.80 14.55 -3.34
C ASN A 46 23.56 15.46 -4.55
N ASN A 47 24.37 16.53 -4.70
CA ASN A 47 24.23 17.49 -5.81
C ASN A 47 24.43 16.89 -7.22
N GLN A 48 25.02 15.69 -7.31
CA GLN A 48 25.17 14.94 -8.57
C GLN A 48 23.98 13.98 -8.82
N GLY A 49 22.99 13.98 -7.92
CA GLY A 49 21.82 13.11 -7.97
C GLY A 49 22.09 11.67 -7.53
N LYS A 50 23.25 11.38 -6.91
CA LYS A 50 23.60 10.05 -6.42
C LYS A 50 23.09 9.87 -4.98
N LEU A 51 22.64 8.66 -4.69
CA LEU A 51 22.20 8.24 -3.36
C LEU A 51 23.41 7.88 -2.48
N GLU A 52 23.42 8.42 -1.26
CA GLU A 52 24.43 8.19 -0.23
C GLU A 52 23.74 7.90 1.11
N GLU A 53 24.30 6.98 1.91
CA GLU A 53 23.74 6.66 3.22
C GLU A 53 24.06 7.77 4.22
N TYR A 54 23.01 8.40 4.76
CA TYR A 54 23.10 9.37 5.84
C TYR A 54 23.13 8.68 7.20
N ASN A 55 22.23 7.70 7.41
CA ASN A 55 22.12 6.94 8.64
C ASN A 55 21.42 5.59 8.38
N SER A 56 21.57 4.63 9.28
CA SER A 56 20.81 3.37 9.21
C SER A 56 20.61 2.72 10.56
N PHE A 57 19.52 1.96 10.70
CA PHE A 57 19.13 1.31 11.94
C PHE A 57 18.84 -0.18 11.70
N ILE A 58 19.55 -1.06 12.39
CA ILE A 58 19.32 -2.51 12.31
C ILE A 58 18.23 -2.90 13.31
N THR A 59 17.29 -3.73 12.86
CA THR A 59 16.21 -4.27 13.68
C THR A 59 16.31 -5.78 13.82
N GLN A 60 15.69 -6.32 14.87
CA GLN A 60 15.74 -7.76 15.17
C GLN A 60 15.08 -8.61 14.07
N ASP A 61 14.06 -8.06 13.43
CA ASP A 61 13.30 -8.72 12.36
C ASP A 61 13.11 -7.78 11.16
N CYS A 62 12.73 -8.35 10.03
CA CYS A 62 12.58 -7.69 8.74
C CYS A 62 11.60 -6.51 8.79
N LEU A 63 11.88 -5.46 8.01
CA LEU A 63 11.01 -4.30 7.88
C LEU A 63 10.23 -4.36 6.58
N PHE A 64 8.91 -4.17 6.66
CA PHE A 64 8.01 -4.33 5.52
C PHE A 64 7.44 -3.01 4.98
N ASP A 65 7.39 -1.97 5.81
CA ASP A 65 6.97 -0.64 5.36
C ASP A 65 7.57 0.47 6.23
N THR A 66 7.51 1.70 5.74
CA THR A 66 7.91 2.89 6.48
C THR A 66 7.04 4.09 6.12
N ALA A 67 6.83 4.98 7.08
CA ALA A 67 6.15 6.25 6.87
C ALA A 67 6.79 7.37 7.69
N TRP A 68 7.06 8.51 7.06
CA TRP A 68 7.55 9.71 7.73
C TRP A 68 6.46 10.32 8.63
N ASN A 69 6.90 10.90 9.75
CA ASN A 69 6.03 11.66 10.62
C ASN A 69 5.72 13.02 9.98
N GLU A 70 4.46 13.26 9.62
CA GLU A 70 4.01 14.49 8.94
C GLU A 70 4.02 15.75 9.81
N LEU A 71 4.35 15.63 11.12
CA LEU A 71 4.55 16.75 12.04
C LEU A 71 6.01 16.96 12.45
N HIS A 72 6.91 16.01 12.18
CA HIS A 72 8.27 16.05 12.70
C HIS A 72 9.29 15.58 11.66
N GLU A 73 10.15 16.50 11.21
CA GLU A 73 11.10 16.31 10.11
C GLU A 73 12.08 15.15 10.28
N ASN A 74 12.45 14.84 11.52
CA ASN A 74 13.43 13.81 11.82
C ASN A 74 12.82 12.47 12.23
N GLN A 75 11.49 12.32 12.25
CA GLN A 75 10.85 11.11 12.76
C GLN A 75 10.17 10.32 11.65
N LEU A 76 10.23 9.00 11.78
CA LEU A 76 9.51 8.08 10.91
C LEU A 76 9.21 6.77 11.63
N VAL A 77 8.10 6.14 11.28
CA VAL A 77 7.71 4.83 11.78
C VAL A 77 8.09 3.75 10.77
N VAL A 78 8.45 2.57 11.27
CA VAL A 78 8.65 1.36 10.47
C VAL A 78 7.73 0.25 10.96
N ALA A 79 7.23 -0.54 10.02
CA ALA A 79 6.46 -1.76 10.25
C ALA A 79 7.39 -2.97 10.22
N GLN A 80 7.36 -3.79 11.27
CA GLN A 80 8.28 -4.92 11.45
C GLN A 80 7.55 -6.27 11.43
N GLY A 81 8.26 -7.32 11.00
CA GLY A 81 7.74 -8.69 10.92
C GLY A 81 7.37 -9.33 12.25
N ASP A 82 7.92 -8.86 13.37
CA ASP A 82 7.59 -9.42 14.67
C ASP A 82 6.18 -9.03 15.16
N GLY A 83 5.49 -8.10 14.49
CA GLY A 83 4.21 -7.52 14.94
C GLY A 83 4.35 -6.20 15.69
N SER A 84 5.56 -5.63 15.77
CA SER A 84 5.79 -4.29 16.31
C SER A 84 5.83 -3.23 15.22
N LEU A 85 5.51 -2.00 15.62
CA LEU A 85 5.94 -0.80 14.93
C LEU A 85 6.99 -0.09 15.77
N ARG A 86 7.96 0.54 15.12
CA ARG A 86 9.04 1.28 15.79
C ARG A 86 9.15 2.68 15.23
N LEU A 87 9.15 3.68 16.11
CA LEU A 87 9.38 5.08 15.74
C LEU A 87 10.86 5.39 15.93
N PHE A 88 11.51 5.86 14.88
CA PHE A 88 12.90 6.29 14.91
C PHE A 88 12.99 7.79 14.78
N ASP A 89 14.02 8.36 15.41
CA ASP A 89 14.50 9.70 15.12
C ASP A 89 15.83 9.56 14.34
N ILE A 90 15.89 10.10 13.13
CA ILE A 90 17.03 9.95 12.22
C ILE A 90 18.31 10.64 12.74
N THR A 91 18.21 11.48 13.77
CA THR A 91 19.37 12.10 14.43
C THR A 91 20.03 11.17 15.47
N GLN A 92 19.31 10.14 15.92
CA GLN A 92 19.82 9.10 16.82
C GLN A 92 20.54 8.01 16.02
N LYS A 93 21.31 7.16 16.70
CA LYS A 93 22.11 6.12 16.03
C LYS A 93 21.53 4.71 16.12
N ASP A 94 21.16 4.26 17.32
CA ASP A 94 21.02 2.81 17.53
C ASP A 94 19.60 2.35 17.83
N TYR A 95 18.79 3.17 18.52
CA TYR A 95 17.53 2.71 19.11
C TYR A 95 16.32 3.54 18.67
N PRO A 96 15.15 2.90 18.53
CA PRO A 96 13.90 3.63 18.32
C PRO A 96 13.54 4.43 19.58
N ILE A 97 12.86 5.56 19.37
CA ILE A 97 12.36 6.41 20.44
C ILE A 97 11.01 5.92 21.00
N ALA A 98 10.28 5.07 20.25
CA ALA A 98 9.09 4.39 20.73
C ALA A 98 8.88 3.02 20.04
N VAL A 99 8.23 2.10 20.74
CA VAL A 99 7.83 0.79 20.22
C VAL A 99 6.35 0.58 20.50
N PHE A 100 5.58 0.24 19.47
CA PHE A 100 4.16 -0.05 19.54
C PHE A 100 3.95 -1.54 19.29
N LYS A 101 3.49 -2.27 20.30
CA LYS A 101 3.37 -3.72 20.25
C LYS A 101 1.97 -4.16 20.66
N GLU A 102 1.10 -4.33 19.66
CA GLU A 102 -0.21 -4.97 19.85
C GLU A 102 -0.59 -5.95 18.74
N HIS A 103 0.04 -5.88 17.56
CA HIS A 103 -0.24 -6.85 16.50
C HIS A 103 0.38 -8.21 16.85
N GLU A 104 -0.34 -9.28 16.52
CA GLU A 104 0.05 -10.66 16.83
C GLU A 104 0.86 -11.32 15.71
N ARG A 105 0.89 -10.68 14.53
CA ARG A 105 1.61 -11.12 13.34
C ARG A 105 2.25 -9.94 12.62
N GLU A 106 2.99 -10.25 11.56
CA GLU A 106 3.73 -9.33 10.70
C GLU A 106 2.92 -8.06 10.38
N VAL A 107 3.50 -6.89 10.64
CA VAL A 107 2.92 -5.61 10.21
C VAL A 107 3.38 -5.34 8.78
N LEU A 108 2.45 -5.38 7.84
CA LEU A 108 2.74 -5.32 6.39
C LEU A 108 2.75 -3.91 5.83
N SER A 109 2.00 -2.99 6.44
CA SER A 109 1.99 -1.58 6.04
C SER A 109 1.90 -0.63 7.22
N CYS A 110 2.45 0.57 7.04
CA CYS A 110 2.22 1.70 7.94
C CYS A 110 2.14 2.99 7.15
N ASN A 111 1.17 3.86 7.47
CA ASN A 111 0.95 5.11 6.75
C ASN A 111 0.56 6.23 7.72
N TRP A 112 1.02 7.44 7.47
CA TRP A 112 0.71 8.60 8.31
C TRP A 112 -0.58 9.29 7.85
N ASN A 113 -1.32 9.90 8.78
CA ASN A 113 -2.50 10.69 8.44
C ASN A 113 -2.07 12.05 7.86
N LEU A 114 -2.30 12.29 6.56
CA LEU A 114 -1.89 13.53 5.89
C LEU A 114 -2.71 14.76 6.29
N VAL A 115 -3.92 14.56 6.83
CA VAL A 115 -4.84 15.65 7.16
C VAL A 115 -4.74 16.06 8.62
N ASN A 116 -4.87 15.10 9.55
CA ASN A 116 -4.78 15.37 11.00
C ASN A 116 -3.33 15.37 11.50
N LYS A 117 -2.43 14.64 10.82
CA LYS A 117 -0.98 14.55 11.08
C LYS A 117 -0.54 14.05 12.46
N ASN A 118 -1.45 13.89 13.41
CA ASN A 118 -1.20 13.41 14.77
C ASN A 118 -1.37 11.89 14.95
N THR A 119 -1.79 11.18 13.90
CA THR A 119 -2.04 9.74 13.93
C THR A 119 -1.40 9.04 12.75
N PHE A 120 -1.07 7.78 12.94
CA PHE A 120 -0.65 6.86 11.89
C PHE A 120 -1.45 5.56 11.98
N ILE A 121 -1.46 4.79 10.91
CA ILE A 121 -2.19 3.54 10.78
C ILE A 121 -1.23 2.40 10.46
N SER A 122 -1.56 1.21 10.93
CA SER A 122 -0.86 -0.02 10.60
C SER A 122 -1.83 -1.10 10.12
N SER A 123 -1.36 -1.99 9.25
CA SER A 123 -2.10 -3.18 8.84
C SER A 123 -1.24 -4.43 9.02
N SER A 124 -1.84 -5.53 9.45
CA SER A 124 -1.12 -6.75 9.79
C SER A 124 -1.73 -8.00 9.15
N TRP A 125 -0.92 -9.05 9.10
CA TRP A 125 -1.35 -10.41 8.79
C TRP A 125 -2.31 -10.97 9.87
N ASP A 126 -2.41 -10.36 11.05
CA ASP A 126 -3.38 -10.76 12.07
C ASP A 126 -4.85 -10.45 11.71
N GLY A 127 -5.09 -9.77 10.58
CA GLY A 127 -6.43 -9.42 10.11
C GLY A 127 -6.97 -8.11 10.68
N THR A 128 -6.14 -7.37 11.42
CA THR A 128 -6.54 -6.11 12.05
C THR A 128 -5.81 -4.92 11.46
N VAL A 129 -6.46 -3.77 11.59
CA VAL A 129 -5.91 -2.46 11.27
C VAL A 129 -5.94 -1.63 12.54
N LYS A 130 -4.82 -1.03 12.93
CA LYS A 130 -4.73 -0.26 14.19
C LYS A 130 -4.38 1.19 13.90
N ILE A 131 -5.03 2.09 14.63
CA ILE A 131 -4.76 3.53 14.58
C ILE A 131 -3.98 3.91 15.84
N TRP A 132 -2.94 4.69 15.67
CA TRP A 132 -1.99 5.01 16.72
C TRP A 132 -1.79 6.52 16.85
N SER A 133 -1.41 6.94 18.05
CA SER A 133 -0.79 8.24 18.26
C SER A 133 0.68 8.00 18.60
N PRO A 134 1.64 8.76 18.04
CA PRO A 134 3.05 8.60 18.38
C PRO A 134 3.33 8.93 19.85
N LEU A 135 2.40 9.60 20.54
CA LEU A 135 2.51 10.00 21.94
C LEU A 135 1.99 8.94 22.92
N ARG A 136 1.41 7.83 22.44
CA ARG A 136 0.78 6.80 23.29
C ARG A 136 1.29 5.41 22.90
N PRO A 137 1.61 4.54 23.87
CA PRO A 137 2.08 3.19 23.56
C PRO A 137 0.97 2.29 22.99
N ASN A 138 -0.28 2.51 23.41
CA ASN A 138 -1.43 1.71 22.99
C ASN A 138 -2.15 2.35 21.80
N SER A 139 -2.79 1.50 20.99
CA SER A 139 -3.61 1.94 19.87
C SER A 139 -4.83 2.73 20.34
N LEU A 140 -5.22 3.73 19.54
CA LEU A 140 -6.44 4.52 19.76
C LEU A 140 -7.70 3.75 19.38
N SER A 141 -7.59 2.90 18.36
CA SER A 141 -8.69 2.11 17.82
C SER A 141 -8.15 0.93 17.03
N THR A 142 -8.92 -0.17 17.02
CA THR A 142 -8.70 -1.34 16.18
C THR A 142 -9.90 -1.50 15.25
N LEU A 143 -9.62 -1.61 13.95
CA LEU A 143 -10.58 -1.82 12.88
C LEU A 143 -10.41 -3.22 12.30
N ILE A 144 -11.51 -3.88 12.00
CA ILE A 144 -11.53 -5.24 11.45
C ILE A 144 -12.36 -5.23 10.17
N PRO A 145 -11.74 -5.46 9.00
CA PRO A 145 -12.46 -5.63 7.75
C PRO A 145 -13.42 -6.82 7.83
N ASN A 146 -14.71 -6.55 7.69
CA ASN A 146 -15.76 -7.55 7.70
C ASN A 146 -16.57 -7.40 6.40
N PRO A 147 -16.04 -7.84 5.24
CA PRO A 147 -16.85 -7.91 4.03
C PRO A 147 -18.11 -8.70 4.33
N MET A 148 -19.28 -8.08 4.09
CA MET A 148 -20.59 -8.58 4.50
C MET A 148 -20.68 -10.09 4.33
N LYS A 149 -21.13 -10.77 5.41
CA LYS A 149 -21.24 -12.23 5.55
C LYS A 149 -21.44 -12.89 4.19
N VAL A 150 -20.38 -13.52 3.67
CA VAL A 150 -20.59 -14.68 2.80
C VAL A 150 -21.50 -15.57 3.63
N ILE A 151 -22.73 -15.77 3.16
CA ILE A 151 -23.74 -16.58 3.82
C ILE A 151 -23.05 -17.82 4.36
N GLU A 152 -23.19 -18.03 5.67
CA GLU A 152 -22.95 -19.27 6.39
C GLU A 152 -23.59 -20.41 5.58
N TYR A 153 -22.83 -21.02 4.67
CA TYR A 153 -23.24 -22.25 3.97
C TYR A 153 -22.18 -23.35 4.08
N ILE A 154 -21.17 -23.13 4.93
CA ILE A 154 -20.28 -24.19 5.36
C ILE A 154 -19.99 -23.95 6.83
N ASP A 155 -20.96 -24.20 7.71
CA ASP A 155 -20.64 -24.79 9.01
C ASP A 155 -20.05 -26.18 8.71
N ARG A 156 -18.78 -26.23 8.35
CA ARG A 156 -18.01 -27.45 8.57
C ARG A 156 -17.84 -27.50 10.07
N VAL A 157 -18.63 -28.37 10.69
CA VAL A 157 -18.27 -28.92 12.00
C VAL A 157 -16.96 -29.67 11.76
N ASP A 158 -15.84 -28.96 11.88
CA ASP A 158 -14.53 -29.57 11.79
C ASP A 158 -14.34 -30.41 13.06
N ILE A 159 -14.42 -31.73 12.88
CA ILE A 159 -14.06 -32.70 13.90
C ILE A 159 -12.53 -32.74 13.91
N PRO A 160 -11.84 -32.40 15.01
CA PRO A 160 -10.39 -32.36 15.03
C PRO A 160 -9.86 -33.80 15.01
N LEU A 161 -9.44 -34.27 13.83
CA LEU A 161 -8.78 -35.56 13.64
C LEU A 161 -7.31 -35.32 13.29
N SER A 162 -6.42 -35.86 14.13
CA SER A 162 -4.95 -35.69 14.07
C SER A 162 -4.27 -36.22 12.80
N HIS A 163 -5.01 -36.85 11.88
CA HIS A 163 -4.46 -37.53 10.70
C HIS A 163 -4.99 -37.02 9.36
N GLN A 164 -5.79 -35.94 9.36
CA GLN A 164 -6.05 -35.25 8.09
C GLN A 164 -4.83 -34.37 7.79
N ASN A 165 -4.02 -34.81 6.83
CA ASN A 165 -3.12 -33.92 6.10
C ASN A 165 -3.98 -32.79 5.53
N ALA A 166 -3.95 -31.63 6.17
CA ALA A 166 -4.43 -30.39 5.60
C ALA A 166 -3.62 -30.16 4.32
N HIS A 167 -4.11 -30.68 3.20
CA HIS A 167 -3.64 -30.28 1.89
C HIS A 167 -3.75 -28.76 1.84
N SER A 168 -2.62 -28.11 1.57
CA SER A 168 -2.41 -26.67 1.35
C SER A 168 -3.65 -25.97 0.79
N ASP A 169 -4.53 -25.50 1.66
CA ASP A 169 -5.72 -24.78 1.26
C ASP A 169 -5.33 -23.35 0.88
N MET A 170 -5.97 -22.86 -0.17
CA MET A 170 -5.96 -21.50 -0.73
C MET A 170 -6.56 -20.45 0.26
N THR A 171 -6.40 -20.67 1.56
CA THR A 171 -7.09 -20.02 2.69
C THR A 171 -6.14 -19.37 3.69
N GLN A 172 -4.82 -19.65 3.64
CA GLN A 172 -3.89 -19.17 4.67
C GLN A 172 -3.77 -17.63 4.73
N ASN A 173 -4.04 -16.93 3.62
CA ASN A 173 -3.84 -15.48 3.51
C ASN A 173 -5.12 -14.65 3.39
N ARG A 174 -6.31 -15.26 3.46
CA ARG A 174 -7.58 -14.52 3.20
C ARG A 174 -7.81 -13.37 4.17
N ASN A 175 -7.30 -13.49 5.39
CA ASN A 175 -7.45 -12.45 6.40
C ASN A 175 -6.26 -11.46 6.41
N CYS A 176 -5.22 -11.67 5.59
CA CYS A 176 -4.09 -10.74 5.52
C CYS A 176 -4.55 -9.34 5.13
N ILE A 177 -4.15 -8.33 5.89
CA ILE A 177 -4.35 -6.94 5.49
C ILE A 177 -3.05 -6.37 4.93
N TYR A 178 -2.97 -6.31 3.59
CA TYR A 178 -1.75 -5.93 2.90
C TYR A 178 -1.42 -4.45 2.97
N GLN A 179 -2.43 -3.58 2.89
CA GLN A 179 -2.21 -2.13 2.95
C GLN A 179 -3.43 -1.42 3.54
N SER A 180 -3.17 -0.48 4.44
CA SER A 180 -4.17 0.47 4.93
C SER A 180 -3.64 1.90 4.88
N ILE A 181 -4.44 2.83 4.36
CA ILE A 181 -4.08 4.24 4.19
C ILE A 181 -5.22 5.17 4.63
N PHE A 182 -4.86 6.34 5.15
CA PHE A 182 -5.83 7.43 5.34
C PHE A 182 -6.17 8.09 4.00
N SER A 183 -7.40 8.59 3.89
CA SER A 183 -7.73 9.50 2.79
C SER A 183 -6.94 10.81 2.94
N PRO A 184 -6.29 11.30 1.87
CA PRO A 184 -5.67 12.61 1.86
C PRO A 184 -6.69 13.76 1.86
N HIS A 185 -7.99 13.44 1.72
CA HIS A 185 -9.08 14.43 1.64
C HIS A 185 -9.96 14.46 2.89
N ASP A 186 -10.03 13.36 3.64
CA ASP A 186 -10.85 13.25 4.85
C ASP A 186 -10.09 12.47 5.95
N PRO A 187 -9.82 13.08 7.12
CA PRO A 187 -9.05 12.43 8.18
C PRO A 187 -9.73 11.21 8.79
N ASN A 188 -11.03 11.01 8.53
CA ASN A 188 -11.84 9.94 9.11
C ASN A 188 -12.07 8.77 8.14
N LEU A 189 -11.64 8.91 6.88
CA LEU A 189 -11.78 7.85 5.90
C LEU A 189 -10.48 7.05 5.80
N ILE A 190 -10.60 5.73 5.88
CA ILE A 190 -9.48 4.80 5.76
C ILE A 190 -9.82 3.79 4.67
N LEU A 191 -8.87 3.54 3.78
CA LEU A 191 -8.97 2.52 2.76
C LEU A 191 -8.05 1.37 3.09
N THR A 192 -8.56 0.16 2.99
CA THR A 192 -7.85 -1.06 3.34
C THR A 192 -8.04 -2.10 2.26
N CYS A 193 -6.99 -2.84 1.91
CA CYS A 193 -7.05 -3.99 1.01
C CYS A 193 -6.56 -5.28 1.67
N ALA A 194 -7.20 -6.39 1.34
CA ALA A 194 -6.98 -7.67 2.00
C ALA A 194 -6.82 -8.86 1.03
N GLY A 195 -6.29 -9.97 1.54
CA GLY A 195 -6.10 -11.22 0.79
C GLY A 195 -7.40 -11.90 0.37
N ASN A 196 -8.53 -11.58 1.00
CA ASN A 196 -9.86 -12.05 0.58
C ASN A 196 -10.40 -11.37 -0.70
N SER A 197 -9.60 -10.55 -1.40
CA SER A 197 -9.96 -9.80 -2.60
C SER A 197 -10.86 -8.57 -2.38
N TYR A 198 -11.19 -8.26 -1.13
CA TYR A 198 -12.00 -7.09 -0.81
C TYR A 198 -11.15 -5.86 -0.54
N ILE A 199 -11.73 -4.72 -0.91
CA ILE A 199 -11.35 -3.41 -0.40
C ILE A 199 -12.43 -2.97 0.59
N THR A 200 -11.98 -2.45 1.72
CA THR A 200 -12.82 -1.93 2.80
C THR A 200 -12.54 -0.44 2.94
N LEU A 201 -13.59 0.37 2.86
CA LEU A 201 -13.55 1.79 3.19
C LEU A 201 -14.19 1.98 4.57
N PHE A 202 -13.41 2.38 5.56
CA PHE A 202 -13.91 2.70 6.89
C PHE A 202 -14.22 4.19 7.03
N ASP A 203 -15.29 4.49 7.77
CA ASP A 203 -15.62 5.84 8.25
C ASP A 203 -15.57 5.86 9.78
N MET A 204 -14.53 6.52 10.31
CA MET A 204 -14.25 6.62 11.75
C MET A 204 -15.27 7.44 12.54
N ARG A 205 -16.17 8.17 11.86
CA ARG A 205 -17.25 8.94 12.51
C ARG A 205 -18.37 8.03 12.98
N GLN A 206 -18.48 6.85 12.39
CA GLN A 206 -19.54 5.88 12.69
C GLN A 206 -19.06 4.89 13.74
N ALA A 207 -19.99 4.42 14.59
CA ALA A 207 -19.67 3.43 15.61
C ALA A 207 -19.13 2.15 14.96
N ALA A 208 -18.08 1.56 15.56
CA ALA A 208 -17.38 0.37 15.09
C ALA A 208 -18.29 -0.88 15.04
N THR A 209 -19.14 -0.91 14.03
CA THR A 209 -20.20 -1.89 13.73
C THR A 209 -20.16 -2.18 12.23
N ALA A 210 -21.00 -3.07 11.71
CA ALA A 210 -21.08 -3.32 10.26
C ALA A 210 -21.35 -2.05 9.41
N ASN A 211 -21.85 -0.97 10.02
CA ASN A 211 -22.16 0.29 9.33
C ASN A 211 -20.94 1.18 9.11
N ASN A 212 -19.86 1.03 9.88
CA ASN A 212 -18.68 1.89 9.73
C ASN A 212 -17.80 1.54 8.53
N GLN A 213 -18.23 0.60 7.69
CA GLN A 213 -17.43 0.04 6.62
C GLN A 213 -18.25 -0.23 5.37
N GLN A 214 -17.68 0.13 4.22
CA GLN A 214 -18.17 -0.25 2.92
C GLN A 214 -17.19 -1.22 2.28
N ASN A 215 -17.68 -2.40 1.89
CA ASN A 215 -16.86 -3.47 1.35
C ASN A 215 -17.24 -3.79 -0.09
N PHE A 216 -16.24 -3.98 -0.97
CA PHE A 216 -16.48 -4.39 -2.36
C PHE A 216 -15.35 -5.27 -2.89
N LEU A 217 -15.73 -6.20 -3.78
CA LEU A 217 -14.80 -7.12 -4.42
C LEU A 217 -13.99 -6.36 -5.48
N SER A 218 -12.66 -6.53 -5.44
CA SER A 218 -11.75 -5.73 -6.27
C SER A 218 -10.94 -6.55 -7.29
N HIS A 219 -10.53 -7.78 -6.97
CA HIS A 219 -9.66 -8.59 -7.84
C HIS A 219 -10.18 -10.02 -8.06
N GLY A 220 -11.49 -10.17 -8.27
CA GLY A 220 -12.10 -11.42 -8.76
C GLY A 220 -11.92 -12.64 -7.84
N GLY A 221 -11.70 -12.44 -6.55
CA GLY A 221 -11.43 -13.51 -5.57
C GLY A 221 -9.94 -13.77 -5.34
N LEU A 222 -9.05 -13.13 -6.10
CA LEU A 222 -7.60 -13.13 -5.88
C LEU A 222 -7.18 -11.98 -4.96
N GLU A 223 -6.04 -12.13 -4.29
CA GLU A 223 -5.60 -11.21 -3.25
C GLU A 223 -5.39 -9.78 -3.76
N THR A 224 -5.87 -8.80 -2.99
CA THR A 224 -5.65 -7.37 -3.27
C THR A 224 -4.49 -6.88 -2.43
N LEU A 225 -3.37 -6.60 -3.09
CA LEU A 225 -2.09 -6.34 -2.43
C LEU A 225 -1.85 -4.87 -2.13
N THR A 226 -2.54 -3.98 -2.83
CA THR A 226 -2.30 -2.54 -2.73
C THR A 226 -3.52 -1.71 -3.09
N CYS A 227 -3.67 -0.58 -2.44
CA CYS A 227 -4.67 0.43 -2.74
C CYS A 227 -4.12 1.83 -2.50
N ASP A 228 -4.58 2.81 -3.28
CA ASP A 228 -4.20 4.22 -3.09
C ASP A 228 -5.31 5.20 -3.49
N PHE A 229 -5.45 6.29 -2.72
CA PHE A 229 -6.35 7.39 -3.05
C PHE A 229 -5.72 8.31 -4.11
N ASN A 230 -6.54 8.74 -5.05
CA ASN A 230 -6.15 9.82 -5.95
C ASN A 230 -5.92 11.10 -5.15
N LYS A 231 -4.77 11.76 -5.37
CA LYS A 231 -4.35 12.93 -4.59
C LYS A 231 -5.17 14.19 -4.86
N TYR A 232 -6.00 14.19 -5.91
CA TYR A 232 -6.80 15.35 -6.36
C TYR A 232 -8.31 15.07 -6.46
N ARG A 233 -8.70 13.80 -6.63
CA ARG A 233 -10.09 13.38 -6.84
C ARG A 233 -10.57 12.55 -5.63
N PRO A 234 -11.33 13.13 -4.68
CA PRO A 234 -11.61 12.51 -3.38
C PRO A 234 -12.28 11.14 -3.42
N ASN A 235 -13.08 10.89 -4.45
CA ASN A 235 -13.84 9.66 -4.59
C ASN A 235 -13.16 8.62 -5.47
N ILE A 236 -11.92 8.87 -5.91
CA ILE A 236 -11.24 8.00 -6.85
C ILE A 236 -10.10 7.29 -6.15
N ILE A 237 -10.08 5.97 -6.30
CA ILE A 237 -9.01 5.13 -5.77
C ILE A 237 -8.46 4.23 -6.88
N ALA A 238 -7.24 3.75 -6.69
CA ALA A 238 -6.67 2.66 -7.48
C ALA A 238 -6.42 1.43 -6.60
N SER A 239 -6.49 0.25 -7.20
CA SER A 239 -6.10 -1.00 -6.57
C SER A 239 -5.28 -1.88 -7.50
N GLY A 240 -4.41 -2.69 -6.92
CA GLY A 240 -3.61 -3.70 -7.61
C GLY A 240 -3.63 -5.02 -6.84
N GLY A 241 -3.55 -6.13 -7.56
CA GLY A 241 -3.66 -7.46 -6.96
C GLY A 241 -2.95 -8.56 -7.75
N VAL A 242 -3.22 -9.80 -7.33
CA VAL A 242 -2.62 -11.03 -7.88
C VAL A 242 -3.15 -11.41 -9.26
N ASP A 243 -4.23 -10.78 -9.71
CA ASP A 243 -4.78 -10.94 -11.06
C ASP A 243 -4.04 -10.13 -12.15
N ASN A 244 -2.89 -9.55 -11.80
CA ASN A 244 -2.02 -8.74 -12.66
C ASN A 244 -2.68 -7.46 -13.21
N ALA A 245 -3.82 -7.03 -12.65
CA ALA A 245 -4.58 -5.89 -13.11
C ALA A 245 -4.43 -4.68 -12.17
N ILE A 246 -4.59 -3.49 -12.75
CA ILE A 246 -4.81 -2.25 -11.99
C ILE A 246 -6.25 -1.80 -12.26
N ARG A 247 -7.02 -1.55 -11.21
CA ARG A 247 -8.41 -1.05 -11.33
C ARG A 247 -8.54 0.32 -10.67
N ILE A 248 -9.35 1.17 -11.29
CA ILE A 248 -9.66 2.51 -10.80
C ILE A 248 -11.15 2.52 -10.48
N TRP A 249 -11.47 2.95 -9.26
CA TRP A 249 -12.82 2.89 -8.72
C TRP A 249 -13.31 4.29 -8.39
N ASP A 250 -14.60 4.51 -8.62
CA ASP A 250 -15.33 5.64 -8.07
C ASP A 250 -16.13 5.15 -6.85
N LEU A 251 -15.79 5.70 -5.69
CA LEU A 251 -16.41 5.40 -4.40
C LEU A 251 -17.84 5.97 -4.31
N ARG A 252 -18.22 6.89 -5.20
CA ARG A 252 -19.59 7.39 -5.26
C ARG A 252 -20.51 6.27 -5.74
N MET A 253 -21.51 6.02 -4.91
CA MET A 253 -22.59 5.06 -5.15
C MET A 253 -23.40 5.41 -6.41
N ILE A 254 -23.32 4.65 -7.52
CA ILE A 254 -24.43 4.58 -8.50
C ILE A 254 -24.47 3.22 -9.23
N GLU A 255 -25.37 2.34 -8.81
CA GLU A 255 -26.09 1.42 -9.70
C GLU A 255 -27.60 1.67 -9.56
N THR A 256 -28.23 2.17 -10.62
CA THR A 256 -29.69 2.10 -10.80
C THR A 256 -29.99 1.00 -11.80
N THR A 257 -30.08 -0.24 -11.33
CA THR A 257 -30.67 -1.32 -12.11
C THR A 257 -32.18 -1.15 -12.10
N ARG A 258 -32.75 -0.58 -13.19
CA ARG A 258 -34.18 -0.71 -13.49
C ARG A 258 -34.43 -2.12 -14.03
N GLY A 259 -34.48 -3.11 -13.14
CA GLY A 259 -34.96 -4.46 -13.41
C GLY A 259 -36.22 -4.70 -12.58
N ASN A 260 -37.31 -5.11 -13.22
CA ASN A 260 -38.59 -5.38 -12.57
C ASN A 260 -38.46 -6.51 -11.53
N LEU A 261 -39.06 -6.27 -10.36
CA LEU A 261 -39.28 -7.16 -9.21
C LEU A 261 -38.10 -7.26 -8.21
N SER A 262 -38.28 -6.55 -7.09
CA SER A 262 -37.40 -6.43 -5.91
C SER A 262 -36.18 -5.50 -6.07
N ALA A 263 -36.45 -4.19 -6.07
CA ALA A 263 -35.42 -3.15 -6.05
C ALA A 263 -34.79 -3.03 -4.65
N THR A 264 -33.79 -3.85 -4.36
CA THR A 264 -32.75 -3.49 -3.37
C THR A 264 -31.66 -2.72 -4.11
N THR A 265 -31.68 -1.39 -4.00
CA THR A 265 -30.58 -0.53 -4.45
C THR A 265 -29.34 -0.86 -3.63
N THR A 266 -28.53 -1.80 -4.11
CA THR A 266 -27.22 -2.10 -3.52
C THR A 266 -26.22 -1.14 -4.13
N THR A 267 -25.87 -0.13 -3.36
CA THR A 267 -24.94 0.92 -3.75
C THR A 267 -23.50 0.43 -3.61
N ARG A 268 -22.86 0.09 -4.74
CA ARG A 268 -21.47 -0.39 -4.75
C ARG A 268 -20.55 0.59 -5.49
N PRO A 269 -19.29 0.73 -5.07
CA PRO A 269 -18.29 1.46 -5.85
C PRO A 269 -18.17 0.88 -7.25
N LYS A 270 -18.04 1.76 -8.26
CA LYS A 270 -18.00 1.37 -9.67
C LYS A 270 -16.56 1.34 -10.16
N CYS A 271 -16.15 0.25 -10.82
CA CYS A 271 -14.92 0.23 -11.59
C CYS A 271 -15.10 1.14 -12.81
N VAL A 272 -14.42 2.30 -12.81
CA VAL A 272 -14.49 3.29 -13.90
C VAL A 272 -13.42 3.06 -14.95
N ASN A 273 -12.33 2.36 -14.58
CA ASN A 273 -11.27 2.01 -15.51
C ASN A 273 -10.55 0.75 -15.05
N GLU A 274 -10.03 0.01 -16.02
CA GLU A 274 -9.24 -1.19 -15.78
C GLU A 274 -8.07 -1.23 -16.77
N VAL A 275 -6.90 -1.54 -16.22
CA VAL A 275 -5.70 -1.92 -16.96
C VAL A 275 -5.54 -3.42 -16.75
N SER A 276 -6.20 -4.21 -17.59
CA SER A 276 -6.07 -5.67 -17.56
C SER A 276 -4.64 -6.06 -17.96
N LYS A 277 -4.04 -7.06 -17.31
CA LYS A 277 -2.64 -7.46 -17.57
C LYS A 277 -1.71 -6.23 -17.62
N ALA A 278 -1.81 -5.37 -16.61
CA ALA A 278 -0.93 -4.22 -16.46
C ALA A 278 0.52 -4.70 -16.31
N HIS A 279 0.68 -5.80 -15.59
CA HIS A 279 1.95 -6.48 -15.37
C HIS A 279 1.86 -7.96 -15.79
N GLU A 280 3.01 -8.63 -15.86
CA GLU A 280 3.06 -10.07 -16.16
C GLU A 280 2.82 -10.94 -14.92
N LEU A 281 3.11 -10.39 -13.75
CA LEU A 281 2.88 -10.98 -12.44
C LEU A 281 2.11 -10.00 -11.54
N ALA A 282 1.86 -10.42 -10.29
CA ALA A 282 1.04 -9.67 -9.34
C ALA A 282 1.50 -8.22 -9.18
N VAL A 283 0.55 -7.29 -9.01
CA VAL A 283 0.85 -5.88 -8.79
C VAL A 283 1.03 -5.65 -7.29
N ARG A 284 2.28 -5.41 -6.87
CA ARG A 284 2.63 -5.31 -5.44
C ARG A 284 2.31 -3.94 -4.85
N LYS A 285 2.48 -2.86 -5.61
CA LYS A 285 2.25 -1.49 -5.14
C LYS A 285 1.69 -0.61 -6.25
N VAL A 286 0.71 0.23 -5.91
CA VAL A 286 0.21 1.31 -6.78
C VAL A 286 0.24 2.63 -6.01
N VAL A 287 0.67 3.71 -6.66
CA VAL A 287 0.74 5.04 -6.05
C VAL A 287 0.36 6.11 -7.07
N TRP A 288 -0.69 6.88 -6.79
CA TRP A 288 -1.08 8.05 -7.56
C TRP A 288 -0.03 9.16 -7.48
N SER A 289 0.17 9.84 -8.60
CA SER A 289 1.08 10.98 -8.66
C SER A 289 0.60 12.10 -7.74
N PRO A 290 1.50 12.71 -6.95
CA PRO A 290 1.22 13.91 -6.17
C PRO A 290 1.27 15.19 -7.02
N HIS A 291 1.51 15.07 -8.34
CA HIS A 291 1.62 16.20 -9.28
C HIS A 291 0.50 16.23 -10.33
N GLU A 292 -0.03 15.06 -10.71
CA GLU A 292 -1.09 14.96 -11.73
C GLU A 292 -2.19 13.95 -11.34
N SER A 293 -3.44 14.38 -11.44
CA SER A 293 -4.62 13.55 -11.12
C SER A 293 -4.84 12.33 -12.03
N THR A 294 -4.15 12.28 -13.17
CA THR A 294 -4.30 11.23 -14.20
C THR A 294 -3.13 10.26 -14.22
N LEU A 295 -2.09 10.45 -13.40
CA LEU A 295 -0.90 9.62 -13.42
C LEU A 295 -0.83 8.70 -12.21
N LEU A 296 -0.49 7.45 -12.44
CA LEU A 296 -0.26 6.44 -11.41
C LEU A 296 1.03 5.67 -11.70
N LEU A 297 1.72 5.27 -10.64
CA LEU A 297 2.89 4.42 -10.67
C LEU A 297 2.52 3.05 -10.14
N SER A 298 3.08 2.00 -10.71
CA SER A 298 2.93 0.63 -10.21
C SER A 298 4.27 -0.10 -10.16
N ALA A 299 4.35 -1.06 -9.24
CA ALA A 299 5.45 -2.00 -9.08
C ALA A 299 4.90 -3.43 -9.00
N SER A 300 5.67 -4.40 -9.50
CA SER A 300 5.22 -5.77 -9.63
C SER A 300 6.32 -6.79 -9.35
N TYR A 301 5.88 -7.99 -9.06
CA TYR A 301 6.69 -9.21 -9.05
C TYR A 301 7.30 -9.53 -10.42
N ASP A 302 6.86 -8.89 -11.51
CA ASP A 302 7.51 -9.00 -12.83
C ASP A 302 8.81 -8.19 -12.94
N MET A 303 9.33 -7.70 -11.82
CA MET A 303 10.60 -6.98 -11.71
C MET A 303 10.57 -5.61 -12.40
N THR A 304 9.39 -5.10 -12.76
CA THR A 304 9.24 -3.80 -13.42
C THR A 304 8.45 -2.78 -12.61
N CYS A 305 8.78 -1.50 -12.82
CA CYS A 305 7.93 -0.37 -12.45
C CYS A 305 7.30 0.23 -13.71
N SER A 306 6.07 0.71 -13.65
CA SER A 306 5.43 1.36 -14.80
C SER A 306 4.65 2.61 -14.41
N VAL A 307 4.76 3.66 -15.21
CA VAL A 307 3.94 4.87 -15.11
C VAL A 307 2.78 4.76 -16.09
N TRP A 308 1.57 4.96 -15.61
CA TRP A 308 0.34 4.89 -16.41
C TRP A 308 -0.43 6.19 -16.36
N ARG A 309 -1.13 6.46 -17.46
CA ARG A 309 -2.15 7.49 -17.57
C ARG A 309 -3.54 6.86 -17.47
N ASP A 310 -4.35 7.33 -16.54
CA ASP A 310 -5.78 7.07 -16.48
C ASP A 310 -6.47 7.70 -17.69
N LEU A 311 -6.84 6.90 -18.68
CA LEU A 311 -7.54 7.38 -19.88
C LEU A 311 -9.03 7.64 -19.64
N SER A 312 -9.59 7.18 -18.52
CA SER A 312 -11.00 7.42 -18.15
C SER A 312 -11.27 8.85 -17.70
N PHE A 313 -10.23 9.68 -17.57
CA PHE A 313 -10.34 11.07 -17.17
C PHE A 313 -9.31 11.92 -17.91
N ASN A 314 -9.71 13.07 -18.44
CA ASN A 314 -8.81 13.95 -19.20
C ASN A 314 -8.24 15.13 -18.38
N GLY A 315 -8.37 15.08 -17.06
CA GLY A 315 -7.99 16.18 -16.15
C GLY A 315 -9.14 17.13 -15.82
N LYS A 316 -10.24 17.12 -16.59
CA LYS A 316 -11.42 17.97 -16.34
C LYS A 316 -12.70 17.17 -16.20
N VAL A 317 -12.93 16.22 -17.11
CA VAL A 317 -14.16 15.44 -17.18
C VAL A 317 -13.85 13.96 -17.40
N PRO A 318 -14.73 13.05 -16.93
CA PRO A 318 -14.68 11.65 -17.32
C PRO A 318 -14.74 11.52 -18.84
N THR A 319 -13.97 10.58 -19.38
CA THR A 319 -14.02 10.20 -20.78
C THR A 319 -14.84 8.91 -20.91
N ASN A 320 -15.33 8.64 -22.12
CA ASN A 320 -15.95 7.34 -22.45
C ASN A 320 -14.90 6.31 -22.91
N ARG A 321 -13.64 6.47 -22.50
CA ARG A 321 -12.53 5.58 -22.87
C ARG A 321 -11.97 4.91 -21.62
N THR A 322 -11.48 3.69 -21.79
CA THR A 322 -10.75 2.98 -20.73
C THR A 322 -9.40 2.53 -21.25
N ASN A 323 -8.45 2.26 -20.37
CA ASN A 323 -7.11 1.86 -20.75
C ASN A 323 -7.12 0.58 -21.60
N ASN A 324 -8.01 -0.37 -21.29
CA ASN A 324 -8.17 -1.59 -22.09
C ASN A 324 -8.55 -1.35 -23.56
N THR A 325 -9.15 -0.22 -23.91
CA THR A 325 -9.50 0.12 -25.31
C THR A 325 -8.34 0.71 -26.11
N HIS A 326 -7.24 1.08 -25.45
CA HIS A 326 -6.09 1.72 -26.09
C HIS A 326 -4.96 0.70 -26.32
N ILE A 327 -4.33 0.72 -27.50
CA ILE A 327 -3.28 -0.23 -27.91
C ILE A 327 -2.13 -0.32 -26.88
N GLY A 328 -1.69 0.83 -26.35
CA GLY A 328 -0.65 0.90 -25.32
C GLY A 328 -1.15 0.89 -23.86
N LYS A 329 -2.45 0.65 -23.64
CA LYS A 329 -3.10 0.65 -22.32
C LYS A 329 -2.78 1.84 -21.40
N GLY A 330 -2.44 2.99 -21.97
CA GLY A 330 -2.03 4.20 -21.23
C GLY A 330 -0.68 4.09 -20.51
N CYS A 331 0.16 3.09 -20.81
CA CYS A 331 1.53 3.03 -20.29
C CYS A 331 2.37 4.15 -20.90
N ILE A 332 3.00 4.97 -20.06
CA ILE A 332 3.88 6.07 -20.46
C ILE A 332 5.33 5.60 -20.49
N THR A 333 5.79 4.94 -19.44
CA THR A 333 7.17 4.48 -19.30
C THR A 333 7.20 3.24 -18.42
N ARG A 334 8.06 2.29 -18.80
CA ARG A 334 8.33 1.07 -18.05
C ARG A 334 9.81 1.00 -17.72
N PHE A 335 10.12 0.74 -16.46
CA PHE A 335 11.47 0.61 -15.93
C PHE A 335 11.72 -0.85 -15.58
N GLY A 336 12.80 -1.42 -16.11
CA GLY A 336 13.13 -2.84 -15.94
C GLY A 336 14.61 -3.07 -15.66
N ALA A 337 15.25 -2.18 -14.89
CA ALA A 337 16.64 -2.44 -14.46
C ALA A 337 16.73 -3.20 -13.13
N HIS A 338 15.64 -3.33 -12.39
CA HIS A 338 15.60 -4.25 -11.26
C HIS A 338 15.65 -5.69 -11.76
N THR A 339 16.41 -6.52 -11.06
CA THR A 339 16.62 -7.94 -11.44
C THR A 339 15.84 -8.90 -10.56
N GLU A 340 15.05 -8.37 -9.63
CA GLU A 340 14.20 -9.12 -8.69
C GLU A 340 12.90 -8.34 -8.41
N PHE A 341 12.01 -8.93 -7.62
CA PHE A 341 10.68 -8.37 -7.34
C PHE A 341 10.73 -6.94 -6.81
N VAL A 342 9.99 -6.03 -7.47
CA VAL A 342 9.88 -4.65 -7.01
C VAL A 342 8.76 -4.51 -6.00
N PHE A 343 9.09 -4.04 -4.81
CA PHE A 343 8.15 -3.89 -3.70
C PHE A 343 7.87 -2.42 -3.36
N GLY A 344 8.92 -1.61 -3.26
CA GLY A 344 8.81 -0.21 -2.85
C GLY A 344 8.86 0.72 -4.05
N ILE A 345 7.90 1.63 -4.13
CA ILE A 345 7.88 2.75 -5.06
C ILE A 345 7.33 4.00 -4.39
N ASP A 346 7.82 5.16 -4.81
CA ASP A 346 7.32 6.46 -4.37
C ASP A 346 7.59 7.56 -5.40
N TRP A 347 6.70 8.55 -5.43
CA TRP A 347 6.89 9.75 -6.22
C TRP A 347 7.71 10.77 -5.43
N SER A 348 8.65 11.44 -6.10
CA SER A 348 9.29 12.60 -5.51
C SER A 348 8.25 13.71 -5.33
N LEU A 349 8.14 14.24 -4.11
CA LEU A 349 7.24 15.34 -3.77
C LEU A 349 7.78 16.69 -4.26
N TRP A 350 9.10 16.78 -4.41
CA TRP A 350 9.82 18.03 -4.60
C TRP A 350 10.51 18.08 -5.96
N GLY A 351 10.95 19.28 -6.33
CA GLY A 351 11.70 19.50 -7.57
C GLY A 351 10.85 19.36 -8.83
N LYS A 352 11.47 18.88 -9.92
CA LYS A 352 10.77 18.71 -11.19
C LYS A 352 9.81 17.51 -11.10
N PRO A 353 8.53 17.66 -11.50
CA PRO A 353 7.61 16.54 -11.57
C PRO A 353 8.15 15.40 -12.43
N GLY A 354 7.79 14.17 -12.07
CA GLY A 354 8.16 12.96 -12.82
C GLY A 354 9.29 12.15 -12.23
N TYR A 355 10.00 12.64 -11.20
CA TYR A 355 10.97 11.81 -10.49
C TYR A 355 10.29 10.78 -9.59
N ILE A 356 10.80 9.55 -9.61
CA ILE A 356 10.32 8.44 -8.78
C ILE A 356 11.51 7.72 -8.15
N ALA A 357 11.28 7.13 -6.98
CA ALA A 357 12.21 6.16 -6.39
C ALA A 357 11.57 4.77 -6.43
N SER A 358 12.39 3.74 -6.68
CA SER A 358 11.99 2.35 -6.53
C SER A 358 13.04 1.55 -5.78
N THR A 359 12.60 0.51 -5.09
CA THR A 359 13.48 -0.47 -4.46
C THR A 359 12.90 -1.88 -4.59
N ALA A 360 13.79 -2.86 -4.66
CA ALA A 360 13.43 -4.23 -4.98
C ALA A 360 14.26 -5.23 -4.17
N TRP A 361 13.96 -6.50 -4.39
CA TRP A 361 14.63 -7.62 -3.73
C TRP A 361 16.07 -7.88 -4.16
N ASP A 362 16.53 -7.22 -5.23
CA ASP A 362 17.91 -7.20 -5.71
C ASP A 362 18.84 -6.35 -4.83
N GLY A 363 18.28 -5.74 -3.79
CA GLY A 363 18.97 -4.83 -2.87
C GLY A 363 19.26 -3.47 -3.45
N ASN A 364 18.75 -3.14 -4.64
CA ASN A 364 18.97 -1.86 -5.26
C ASN A 364 17.85 -0.88 -4.92
N ALA A 365 18.24 0.39 -4.80
CA ALA A 365 17.34 1.53 -4.83
C ALA A 365 17.74 2.41 -6.01
N TYR A 366 16.77 2.81 -6.83
CA TYR A 366 17.01 3.63 -8.02
C TYR A 366 16.14 4.88 -7.99
N ILE A 367 16.70 5.98 -8.49
CA ILE A 367 15.95 7.18 -8.84
C ILE A 367 15.79 7.24 -10.36
N TRP A 368 14.55 7.47 -10.80
CA TRP A 368 14.20 7.53 -12.21
C TRP A 368 13.50 8.83 -12.53
N LYS A 369 13.55 9.21 -13.82
CA LYS A 369 12.66 10.22 -14.39
C LYS A 369 11.65 9.52 -15.29
N GLY A 370 10.36 9.63 -14.96
CA GLY A 370 9.28 8.87 -15.59
C GLY A 370 8.42 9.58 -16.62
N TYR A 371 8.57 10.89 -16.80
CA TYR A 371 8.01 11.64 -17.93
C TYR A 371 8.66 13.02 -18.09
#